data_AF-A0A7W5EHH3-F1
#
_entry.id   AF-A0A7W5EHH3-F1
#
_cell.length_a   1.000
_cell.length_b   1.000
_cell.length_c   1.000
_cell.angle_alpha   90.00
_cell.angle_beta   90.00
_cell.angle_gamma   90.00
#
_symmetry.space_group_name_H-M   'P 1'
#
loop_
_entity.id
_entity.type
_entity.pdbx_description
1 polymer ?
#
loop_
_entity_poly.entity_id
_entity_poly.type
_entity_poly.pdbx_seq_one_letter_code
_entity_poly.pdbx_strand_id
1 'polypeptide(L)'
;TQHERYPDGDNAFKVLWVEHEARNNFEPRLASARSRVEPGTYRNRFGCVRDAVPLVPVATALPHAHTALGPQTALVVGVANEVATTVRDHQVRVQFAWQRGVGANPGGLGHDVDEEGSAPSDERSGTWVRVAEALAGPNWGSQFTPRIGTEVLVDFLENDIDRPVVVAQLYTGADAPPFAAGVDSGANHPGTLSGIHTRTFDGGGYNQWQLDDTQGQLRMRLATSGAASQLNLGYLVAQSPGSAQRGGYRGTGFELRTDAWAVVRGGEGVLLTTAARAGQGAGVASTQMDALEAVGSLKAAQTLDEALLESAKAQQALTSETAVQAKKDLLALIDPKEKGKHEGAVNGQDALKAQSGSRQLDAAAPVEKFGAPLVVMDSASSINWASPASTVVFTGAQLQWTSQSDLHMAAAFTVSSVSAEATGLYTHEGGVQAFAGNGPVSLQAHTGQLEILADKEVTVISVNDCIEIKASKKIVLQAGQSSVTLDGGDITFACPGNFTVKGGKHVFDSGGNKAAELLKLPDTQVKFYDEAFVLRDPSGEPLRDLPYVIESSGGKIKGRLGEMGDSERVGTTASEELKLSLQWFKVEE
;
A
#
# COMPACT_ATOMS: atom_id res chain seq x y z
N THR A 1 -0.61 1.43 106.59
CA THR A 1 -0.80 1.55 105.13
C THR A 1 -1.57 2.82 104.89
N GLN A 2 -1.05 3.81 104.15
CA GLN A 2 -1.62 5.18 104.08
C GLN A 2 -2.96 5.28 103.30
N HIS A 3 -3.82 4.25 103.36
CA HIS A 3 -5.03 4.10 102.55
C HIS A 3 -6.21 4.97 102.99
N GLU A 4 -6.16 5.56 104.20
CA GLU A 4 -7.20 6.48 104.71
C GLU A 4 -7.19 7.86 104.03
N ARG A 5 -6.26 8.12 103.11
CA ARG A 5 -6.12 9.41 102.39
C ARG A 5 -6.90 9.49 101.08
N TYR A 6 -7.61 8.43 100.70
CA TYR A 6 -8.34 8.36 99.42
C TYR A 6 -9.85 8.61 99.66
N PRO A 7 -10.52 9.40 98.78
CA PRO A 7 -11.95 9.69 98.89
C PRO A 7 -12.83 8.42 98.89
N ASP A 8 -14.01 8.47 99.52
CA ASP A 8 -14.97 7.37 99.52
C ASP A 8 -15.31 6.94 98.08
N GLY A 9 -14.98 5.69 97.73
CA GLY A 9 -15.10 5.13 96.37
C GLY A 9 -13.76 4.84 95.68
N ASP A 10 -12.67 5.54 96.04
CA ASP A 10 -11.32 5.34 95.48
C ASP A 10 -10.49 4.27 96.22
N ASN A 11 -11.13 3.59 97.18
CA ASN A 11 -10.51 2.65 98.12
C ASN A 11 -10.76 1.19 97.72
N ALA A 12 -11.43 0.96 96.59
CA ALA A 12 -11.72 -0.37 96.07
C ALA A 12 -10.55 -0.90 95.24
N PHE A 13 -10.23 -2.18 95.42
CA PHE A 13 -9.15 -2.86 94.71
C PHE A 13 -9.65 -4.15 94.05
N LYS A 14 -9.24 -4.37 92.79
CA LYS A 14 -9.39 -5.64 92.09
C LYS A 14 -8.19 -6.52 92.40
N VAL A 15 -8.45 -7.72 92.92
CA VAL A 15 -7.40 -8.72 93.19
C VAL A 15 -6.96 -9.33 91.87
N LEU A 16 -5.66 -9.31 91.59
CA LEU A 16 -5.08 -9.83 90.35
C LEU A 16 -4.64 -11.28 90.48
N TRP A 17 -4.07 -11.61 91.62
CA TRP A 17 -3.63 -12.95 91.97
C TRP A 17 -3.53 -13.06 93.49
N VAL A 18 -3.69 -14.28 94.01
CA VAL A 18 -3.42 -14.63 95.40
C VAL A 18 -2.58 -15.90 95.40
N GLU A 19 -1.45 -15.83 96.07
CA GLU A 19 -0.61 -16.99 96.36
C GLU A 19 -0.89 -17.40 97.80
N HIS A 20 -1.25 -18.67 97.96
CA HIS A 20 -1.58 -19.27 99.25
C HIS A 20 -0.50 -20.27 99.62
N GLU A 21 0.15 -20.06 100.75
CA GLU A 21 1.06 -21.04 101.35
C GLU A 21 0.47 -21.51 102.68
N ALA A 22 0.10 -22.78 102.76
CA ALA A 22 -0.37 -23.41 103.98
C ALA A 22 0.53 -24.59 104.32
N ARG A 23 0.93 -24.71 105.59
CA ARG A 23 1.66 -25.88 106.07
C ARG A 23 0.86 -26.58 107.16
N ASN A 24 0.52 -27.84 106.91
CA ASN A 24 -0.18 -28.67 107.89
C ASN A 24 0.76 -29.02 109.09
N ASN A 25 0.19 -29.31 110.27
CA ASN A 25 0.91 -29.62 111.51
C ASN A 25 1.28 -31.12 111.67
N PHE A 26 1.08 -31.93 110.62
CA PHE A 26 1.53 -33.32 110.57
C PHE A 26 2.96 -33.43 110.04
N GLU A 27 3.84 -34.19 110.71
CA GLU A 27 5.18 -34.53 110.22
C GLU A 27 5.18 -35.87 109.47
N PRO A 28 5.32 -35.91 108.13
CA PRO A 28 5.60 -37.15 107.42
C PRO A 28 7.13 -37.38 107.39
N ARG A 29 7.57 -38.64 107.52
CA ARG A 29 8.98 -39.08 107.37
C ARG A 29 9.52 -38.98 105.92
N LEU A 30 9.15 -37.96 105.17
CA LEU A 30 9.63 -37.71 103.80
C LEU A 30 10.38 -36.38 103.75
N ALA A 31 11.51 -36.39 103.05
CA ALA A 31 12.53 -35.36 103.03
C ALA A 31 11.95 -33.95 102.80
N SER A 32 12.41 -33.01 103.62
CA SER A 32 11.94 -31.63 103.69
C SER A 32 12.10 -30.86 102.37
N ALA A 33 11.00 -30.53 101.72
CA ALA A 33 10.94 -29.34 100.88
C ALA A 33 11.00 -28.11 101.82
N ARG A 34 11.93 -27.18 101.58
CA ARG A 34 12.08 -25.94 102.37
C ARG A 34 10.88 -25.00 102.11
N SER A 35 9.76 -25.24 102.78
CA SER A 35 8.68 -24.26 102.91
C SER A 35 9.10 -23.14 103.85
N ARG A 36 8.82 -21.88 103.47
CA ARG A 36 9.17 -20.68 104.25
C ARG A 36 8.14 -20.34 105.34
N VAL A 37 7.14 -21.19 105.58
CA VAL A 37 6.09 -20.98 106.58
C VAL A 37 6.12 -22.06 107.65
N GLU A 38 5.88 -21.67 108.89
CA GLU A 38 5.94 -22.54 110.06
C GLU A 38 4.82 -23.60 110.04
N PRO A 39 5.03 -24.81 110.61
CA PRO A 39 3.97 -25.82 110.72
C PRO A 39 2.72 -25.29 111.42
N GLY A 40 1.54 -25.59 110.87
CA GLY A 40 0.25 -25.12 111.42
C GLY A 40 -0.11 -23.68 111.07
N THR A 41 0.71 -23.00 110.25
CA THR A 41 0.46 -21.61 109.85
C THR A 41 0.06 -21.49 108.38
N TYR A 42 -0.64 -20.40 108.09
CA TYR A 42 -1.09 -20.02 106.76
C TYR A 42 -0.58 -18.61 106.45
N ARG A 43 -0.03 -18.42 105.25
CA ARG A 43 0.36 -17.13 104.70
C ARG A 43 -0.29 -16.97 103.34
N ASN A 44 -0.93 -15.84 103.10
CA ASN A 44 -1.22 -15.41 101.74
C ASN A 44 -0.39 -14.17 101.37
N ARG A 45 -0.07 -14.10 100.09
CA ARG A 45 0.41 -12.89 99.43
C ARG A 45 -0.50 -12.64 98.25
N PHE A 46 -0.92 -11.40 98.03
CA PHE A 46 -1.77 -11.05 96.90
C PHE A 46 -1.28 -9.78 96.22
N GLY A 47 -1.48 -9.71 94.92
CA GLY A 47 -1.35 -8.50 94.12
C GLY A 47 -2.73 -7.94 93.85
N CYS A 48 -2.91 -6.64 94.04
CA CYS A 48 -4.16 -5.95 93.70
C CYS A 48 -3.86 -4.63 92.99
N VAL A 49 -4.82 -4.15 92.21
CA VAL A 49 -4.79 -2.84 91.56
C VAL A 49 -6.05 -2.08 91.97
N ARG A 50 -6.01 -0.74 91.96
CA ARG A 50 -7.22 0.07 92.21
C ARG A 50 -8.30 -0.27 91.19
N ASP A 51 -9.55 -0.33 91.65
CA ASP A 51 -10.71 -0.69 90.82
C ASP A 51 -10.88 0.21 89.60
N ALA A 52 -10.57 1.50 89.78
CA ALA A 52 -10.57 2.54 88.74
C ALA A 52 -9.52 2.33 87.64
N VAL A 53 -8.52 1.45 87.83
CA VAL A 53 -7.55 1.12 86.79
C VAL A 53 -8.13 0.01 85.89
N PRO A 54 -8.28 0.25 84.58
CA PRO A 54 -8.71 -0.78 83.65
C PRO A 54 -7.73 -1.96 83.66
N LEU A 55 -8.27 -3.17 83.85
CA LEU A 55 -7.52 -4.40 83.70
C LEU A 55 -7.52 -4.79 82.22
N VAL A 56 -6.38 -4.58 81.57
CA VAL A 56 -6.10 -5.19 80.28
C VAL A 56 -5.31 -6.47 80.52
N PRO A 57 -5.48 -7.52 79.69
CA PRO A 57 -4.56 -8.65 79.69
C PRO A 57 -3.13 -8.12 79.64
N VAL A 58 -2.21 -8.74 80.38
CA VAL A 58 -0.78 -8.41 80.23
C VAL A 58 -0.50 -8.54 78.74
N ALA A 59 -0.13 -7.42 78.10
CA ALA A 59 0.36 -7.47 76.73
C ALA A 59 1.49 -8.49 76.78
N THR A 60 1.23 -9.67 76.22
CA THR A 60 2.25 -10.68 76.09
C THR A 60 3.17 -10.08 75.05
N ALA A 61 4.13 -9.29 75.48
CA ALA A 61 5.15 -8.65 74.65
C ALA A 61 6.16 -9.70 74.13
N LEU A 62 5.76 -10.97 74.11
CA LEU A 62 6.30 -11.88 73.13
C LEU A 62 5.72 -11.40 71.80
N PRO A 63 6.55 -10.96 70.83
CA PRO A 63 6.13 -11.02 69.44
C PRO A 63 5.49 -12.40 69.29
N HIS A 64 4.26 -12.49 68.77
CA HIS A 64 3.75 -13.80 68.39
C HIS A 64 4.87 -14.41 67.54
N ALA A 65 5.48 -15.49 68.04
CA ALA A 65 6.67 -16.05 67.44
C ALA A 65 6.34 -16.30 65.97
N HIS A 66 7.16 -15.77 65.07
CA HIS A 66 7.07 -15.88 63.61
C HIS A 66 6.14 -17.03 63.19
N THR A 67 4.89 -16.69 62.86
CA THR A 67 3.84 -17.69 62.64
C THR A 67 3.98 -18.33 61.27
N ALA A 68 4.62 -17.63 60.32
CA ALA A 68 5.06 -18.19 59.06
C ALA A 68 6.51 -18.71 59.16
N LEU A 69 6.71 -20.00 58.89
CA LEU A 69 8.05 -20.63 58.91
C LEU A 69 8.85 -20.38 57.61
N GLY A 70 8.31 -19.60 56.68
CA GLY A 70 8.90 -19.27 55.38
C GLY A 70 7.81 -19.07 54.31
N PRO A 71 8.23 -18.81 53.05
CA PRO A 71 7.31 -18.66 51.93
C PRO A 71 6.47 -19.92 51.71
N GLN A 72 5.22 -19.73 51.29
CA GLN A 72 4.26 -20.80 51.01
C GLN A 72 3.65 -20.62 49.63
N THR A 73 3.09 -21.68 49.05
CA THR A 73 2.33 -21.55 47.82
C THR A 73 0.83 -21.37 48.08
N ALA A 74 0.17 -20.65 47.19
CA ALA A 74 -1.28 -20.44 47.23
C ALA A 74 -1.82 -20.38 45.79
N LEU A 75 -3.09 -20.71 45.62
CA LEU A 75 -3.79 -20.53 44.35
C LEU A 75 -4.46 -19.16 44.34
N VAL A 76 -4.34 -18.45 43.22
CA VAL A 76 -5.09 -17.21 43.01
C VAL A 76 -6.56 -17.54 42.81
N VAL A 77 -7.44 -16.84 43.52
CA VAL A 77 -8.89 -17.05 43.51
C VAL A 77 -9.61 -15.73 43.28
N GLY A 78 -10.88 -15.81 42.86
CA GLY A 78 -11.65 -14.63 42.52
C GLY A 78 -13.05 -14.99 42.05
N VAL A 79 -13.69 -14.05 41.36
CA VAL A 79 -15.08 -14.20 40.91
C VAL A 79 -15.18 -15.36 39.92
N ALA A 80 -16.17 -16.23 40.12
CA ALA A 80 -16.40 -17.37 39.25
C ALA A 80 -16.58 -16.96 37.77
N ASN A 81 -15.97 -17.72 36.86
CA ASN A 81 -15.95 -17.49 35.41
C ASN A 81 -15.19 -16.23 34.94
N GLU A 82 -14.52 -15.50 35.84
CA GLU A 82 -13.58 -14.45 35.46
C GLU A 82 -12.16 -15.02 35.30
N VAL A 83 -11.34 -14.40 34.45
CA VAL A 83 -9.93 -14.79 34.28
C VAL A 83 -9.02 -14.18 35.34
N ALA A 84 -9.37 -13.00 35.85
CA ALA A 84 -8.63 -12.33 36.90
C ALA A 84 -9.58 -11.46 37.75
N THR A 85 -9.27 -11.35 39.04
CA THR A 85 -9.97 -10.45 39.97
C THR A 85 -8.90 -9.64 40.71
N THR A 86 -8.84 -8.33 40.45
CA THR A 86 -7.80 -7.43 41.00
C THR A 86 -8.37 -6.05 41.35
N VAL A 87 -7.61 -5.25 42.09
CA VAL A 87 -7.94 -3.88 42.50
C VAL A 87 -6.93 -2.88 41.94
N ARG A 88 -7.19 -1.58 42.11
CA ARG A 88 -6.34 -0.46 41.66
C ARG A 88 -4.85 -0.65 41.98
N ASP A 89 -4.55 -1.23 43.14
CA ASP A 89 -3.20 -1.35 43.68
C ASP A 89 -2.50 -2.68 43.34
N HIS A 90 -2.93 -3.35 42.26
CA HIS A 90 -2.33 -4.60 41.77
C HIS A 90 -2.27 -5.70 42.85
N GLN A 91 -3.41 -5.92 43.50
CA GLN A 91 -3.58 -6.97 44.50
C GLN A 91 -4.49 -8.07 43.96
N VAL A 92 -4.29 -9.29 44.43
CA VAL A 92 -5.10 -10.47 44.11
C VAL A 92 -5.59 -11.14 45.39
N ARG A 93 -6.60 -12.00 45.30
CA ARG A 93 -6.97 -12.89 46.40
C ARG A 93 -6.32 -14.25 46.19
N VAL A 94 -5.98 -14.91 47.28
CA VAL A 94 -5.32 -16.21 47.27
C VAL A 94 -5.98 -17.17 48.26
N GLN A 95 -5.87 -18.47 47.98
CA GLN A 95 -6.25 -19.55 48.87
C GLN A 95 -5.07 -20.50 49.08
N PHE A 96 -4.60 -20.61 50.32
CA PHE A 96 -3.54 -21.50 50.73
C PHE A 96 -4.00 -22.96 50.80
N ALA A 97 -3.07 -23.89 50.59
CA ALA A 97 -3.34 -25.32 50.59
C ALA A 97 -3.82 -25.89 51.95
N TRP A 98 -3.54 -25.20 53.06
CA TRP A 98 -3.95 -25.62 54.40
C TRP A 98 -5.33 -25.11 54.82
N GLN A 99 -5.94 -24.21 54.04
CA GLN A 99 -7.32 -23.78 54.29
C GLN A 99 -8.28 -24.94 53.99
N ARG A 100 -9.29 -25.07 54.84
CA ARG A 100 -10.25 -26.19 54.82
C ARG A 100 -11.66 -25.70 54.61
N GLY A 101 -12.49 -26.45 53.92
CA GLY A 101 -13.88 -26.04 53.63
C GLY A 101 -14.43 -26.69 52.37
N VAL A 102 -15.61 -26.25 51.96
CA VAL A 102 -16.34 -26.80 50.80
C VAL A 102 -15.62 -26.64 49.46
N GLY A 103 -14.70 -25.68 49.37
CA GLY A 103 -13.90 -25.37 48.19
C GLY A 103 -12.40 -25.53 48.41
N ALA A 104 -11.98 -26.42 49.33
CA ALA A 104 -10.57 -26.69 49.59
C ALA A 104 -9.80 -27.02 48.30
N ASN A 105 -8.53 -26.57 48.24
CA ASN A 105 -7.65 -26.88 47.10
C ASN A 105 -7.56 -28.39 46.87
N PRO A 106 -7.27 -28.87 45.64
CA PRO A 106 -7.14 -30.30 45.36
C PRO A 106 -6.23 -31.02 46.37
N GLY A 107 -6.75 -32.06 47.03
CA GLY A 107 -6.06 -32.80 48.11
C GLY A 107 -6.27 -32.21 49.52
N GLY A 108 -6.99 -31.11 49.66
CA GLY A 108 -7.36 -30.49 50.92
C GLY A 108 -8.48 -31.20 51.67
N LEU A 109 -8.64 -30.86 52.95
CA LEU A 109 -9.66 -31.44 53.83
C LEU A 109 -10.89 -30.53 53.93
N GLY A 110 -12.05 -31.14 54.17
CA GLY A 110 -13.23 -30.42 54.62
C GLY A 110 -13.00 -29.76 55.98
N HIS A 111 -13.92 -28.89 56.38
CA HIS A 111 -13.87 -28.23 57.68
C HIS A 111 -14.70 -29.02 58.71
N ASP A 112 -14.16 -29.18 59.92
CA ASP A 112 -14.74 -30.06 60.95
C ASP A 112 -15.55 -29.30 62.01
N VAL A 113 -15.61 -27.96 61.94
CA VAL A 113 -16.24 -27.11 62.98
C VAL A 113 -17.37 -26.18 62.47
N ASP A 114 -17.44 -25.90 61.17
CA ASP A 114 -18.56 -25.19 60.51
C ASP A 114 -18.75 -25.69 59.07
N GLU A 115 -19.95 -25.50 58.50
CA GLU A 115 -20.34 -26.08 57.20
C GLU A 115 -19.58 -25.47 56.02
N GLU A 116 -19.24 -24.18 56.05
CA GLU A 116 -18.56 -23.49 54.95
C GLU A 116 -17.03 -23.61 54.97
N GLY A 117 -16.41 -23.56 56.14
CA GLY A 117 -14.95 -23.50 56.31
C GLY A 117 -14.31 -22.18 55.91
N SER A 118 -12.98 -22.17 55.87
CA SER A 118 -12.12 -21.05 55.49
C SER A 118 -11.61 -21.12 54.05
N ALA A 119 -12.04 -22.12 53.27
CA ALA A 119 -11.63 -22.33 51.88
C ALA A 119 -12.83 -22.36 50.92
N PRO A 120 -13.43 -21.20 50.60
CA PRO A 120 -14.56 -21.14 49.66
C PRO A 120 -14.16 -21.27 48.18
N SER A 121 -12.86 -21.18 47.83
CA SER A 121 -12.31 -21.26 46.46
C SER A 121 -12.71 -20.12 45.52
N ASP A 122 -13.22 -19.01 46.02
CA ASP A 122 -13.81 -17.93 45.22
C ASP A 122 -13.48 -16.53 45.77
N GLU A 123 -14.20 -15.49 45.32
CA GLU A 123 -14.01 -14.11 45.77
C GLU A 123 -14.31 -13.87 47.25
N ARG A 124 -14.80 -14.87 48.00
CA ARG A 124 -14.96 -14.80 49.46
C ARG A 124 -13.69 -15.21 50.19
N SER A 125 -12.72 -15.82 49.51
CA SER A 125 -11.43 -16.20 50.08
C SER A 125 -10.59 -14.99 50.48
N GLY A 126 -10.11 -15.00 51.72
CA GLY A 126 -8.98 -14.22 52.22
C GLY A 126 -9.01 -12.70 52.03
N THR A 127 -7.85 -12.08 52.27
CA THR A 127 -7.59 -10.66 52.07
C THR A 127 -6.93 -10.38 50.71
N TRP A 128 -6.91 -9.12 50.30
CA TRP A 128 -6.17 -8.67 49.12
C TRP A 128 -4.66 -8.69 49.39
N VAL A 129 -3.93 -9.44 48.58
CA VAL A 129 -2.49 -9.64 48.69
C VAL A 129 -1.77 -8.89 47.57
N ARG A 130 -0.77 -8.09 47.92
CA ARG A 130 0.06 -7.35 46.94
C ARG A 130 0.91 -8.31 46.11
N VAL A 131 1.11 -7.98 44.84
CA VAL A 131 2.00 -8.71 43.93
C VAL A 131 3.29 -7.94 43.73
N ALA A 132 4.43 -8.57 44.00
CA ALA A 132 5.73 -8.02 43.73
C ALA A 132 6.03 -8.09 42.22
N GLU A 133 6.60 -7.01 41.69
CA GLU A 133 6.95 -6.85 40.28
C GLU A 133 8.47 -6.68 40.12
N ALA A 134 8.99 -7.11 38.97
CA ALA A 134 10.42 -6.98 38.68
C ALA A 134 10.87 -5.51 38.56
N LEU A 135 9.96 -4.63 38.14
CA LEU A 135 10.17 -3.19 38.05
C LEU A 135 8.90 -2.45 38.46
N ALA A 136 8.98 -1.57 39.46
CA ALA A 136 7.82 -0.79 39.92
C ALA A 136 8.23 0.63 40.32
N GLY A 137 7.55 1.63 39.76
CA GLY A 137 7.71 3.05 40.09
C GLY A 137 6.43 3.86 39.86
N PRO A 138 6.46 5.19 40.08
CA PRO A 138 5.29 6.05 39.92
C PRO A 138 4.76 6.07 38.47
N ASN A 139 3.78 5.21 38.16
CA ASN A 139 3.18 5.02 36.82
C ASN A 139 4.16 4.55 35.73
N TRP A 140 5.12 3.69 36.07
CA TRP A 140 5.99 2.97 35.14
C TRP A 140 6.50 1.68 35.80
N GLY A 141 6.75 0.62 35.01
CA GLY A 141 7.18 -0.67 35.54
C GLY A 141 6.73 -1.87 34.70
N SER A 142 6.85 -3.07 35.27
CA SER A 142 6.21 -4.30 34.80
C SER A 142 4.89 -4.53 35.54
N GLN A 143 3.93 -5.17 34.87
CA GLN A 143 2.66 -5.53 35.47
C GLN A 143 2.15 -6.85 34.87
N PHE A 144 2.29 -7.94 35.61
CA PHE A 144 1.89 -9.29 35.23
C PHE A 144 0.95 -9.87 36.28
N THR A 145 -0.31 -9.45 36.24
CA THR A 145 -1.33 -9.90 37.19
C THR A 145 -1.51 -11.42 37.13
N PRO A 146 -1.25 -12.15 38.23
CA PRO A 146 -1.57 -13.57 38.32
C PRO A 146 -3.05 -13.81 38.04
N ARG A 147 -3.36 -14.84 37.23
CA ARG A 147 -4.74 -15.17 36.85
C ARG A 147 -5.34 -16.12 37.87
N ILE A 148 -6.67 -16.16 37.94
CA ILE A 148 -7.37 -17.14 38.77
C ILE A 148 -6.93 -18.54 38.36
N GLY A 149 -6.58 -19.36 39.35
CA GLY A 149 -6.01 -20.70 39.19
C GLY A 149 -4.48 -20.76 39.13
N THR A 150 -3.78 -19.64 38.89
CA THR A 150 -2.31 -19.63 38.90
C THR A 150 -1.77 -19.88 40.32
N GLU A 151 -0.82 -20.79 40.44
CA GLU A 151 -0.07 -21.00 41.68
C GLU A 151 1.00 -19.91 41.86
N VAL A 152 1.00 -19.30 43.04
CA VAL A 152 1.91 -18.21 43.40
C VAL A 152 2.69 -18.54 44.66
N LEU A 153 3.91 -18.01 44.75
CA LEU A 153 4.71 -18.04 45.96
C LEU A 153 4.40 -16.79 46.78
N VAL A 154 3.99 -16.99 48.03
CA VAL A 154 3.62 -15.95 48.99
C VAL A 154 4.66 -15.92 50.10
N ASP A 155 5.31 -14.78 50.26
CA ASP A 155 6.17 -14.49 51.41
C ASP A 155 5.41 -13.65 52.44
N PHE A 156 5.92 -13.59 53.66
CA PHE A 156 5.28 -12.95 54.79
C PHE A 156 6.21 -11.91 55.39
N LEU A 157 5.83 -10.63 55.35
CA LEU A 157 6.67 -9.54 55.85
C LEU A 157 6.95 -9.75 57.34
N GLU A 158 8.23 -9.77 57.73
CA GLU A 158 8.68 -10.05 59.10
C GLU A 158 8.26 -11.43 59.64
N ASN A 159 7.95 -12.37 58.72
CA ASN A 159 7.39 -13.70 59.01
C ASN A 159 6.04 -13.66 59.77
N ASP A 160 5.26 -12.60 59.53
CA ASP A 160 3.91 -12.43 60.06
C ASP A 160 2.87 -12.94 59.06
N ILE A 161 2.13 -14.00 59.44
CA ILE A 161 1.11 -14.63 58.58
C ILE A 161 0.02 -13.65 58.13
N ASP A 162 -0.22 -12.58 58.88
CA ASP A 162 -1.21 -11.55 58.57
C ASP A 162 -0.70 -10.51 57.54
N ARG A 163 0.57 -10.60 57.11
CA ARG A 163 1.21 -9.67 56.17
C ARG A 163 1.74 -10.38 54.90
N PRO A 164 0.89 -11.09 54.14
CA PRO A 164 1.30 -11.79 52.93
C PRO A 164 1.64 -10.83 51.79
N VAL A 165 2.59 -11.24 50.95
CA VAL A 165 2.96 -10.62 49.67
C VAL A 165 3.28 -11.72 48.67
N VAL A 166 2.67 -11.68 47.49
CA VAL A 166 3.04 -12.56 46.37
C VAL A 166 4.39 -12.11 45.83
N VAL A 167 5.37 -13.02 45.78
CA VAL A 167 6.75 -12.74 45.35
C VAL A 167 7.16 -13.42 44.05
N ALA A 168 6.43 -14.47 43.63
CA ALA A 168 6.68 -15.17 42.36
C ALA A 168 5.43 -15.93 41.89
N GLN A 169 5.44 -16.34 40.62
CA GLN A 169 4.47 -17.26 40.02
C GLN A 169 5.19 -18.56 39.66
N LEU A 170 4.52 -19.70 39.77
CA LEU A 170 5.11 -21.01 39.55
C LEU A 170 4.37 -21.76 38.44
N TYR A 171 5.15 -22.43 37.59
CA TYR A 171 4.59 -23.49 36.74
C TYR A 171 4.43 -24.75 37.58
N THR A 172 3.37 -25.50 37.31
CA THR A 172 2.95 -26.68 38.08
C THR A 172 2.76 -27.87 37.15
N GLY A 173 2.40 -29.04 37.68
CA GLY A 173 1.98 -30.16 36.83
C GLY A 173 0.71 -29.84 36.02
N ALA A 174 -0.14 -28.93 36.51
CA ALA A 174 -1.32 -28.44 35.79
C ALA A 174 -0.98 -27.29 34.84
N ASP A 175 -0.01 -26.45 35.19
CA ASP A 175 0.42 -25.27 34.43
C ASP A 175 1.79 -25.49 33.80
N ALA A 176 1.81 -25.98 32.55
CA ALA A 176 3.06 -26.18 31.83
C ALA A 176 3.68 -24.86 31.33
N PRO A 177 5.02 -24.73 31.33
CA PRO A 177 5.68 -23.59 30.71
C PRO A 177 5.46 -23.57 29.18
N PRO A 178 5.35 -22.39 28.56
CA PRO A 178 5.02 -22.25 27.13
C PRO A 178 6.10 -22.82 26.19
N PHE A 179 7.33 -22.96 26.68
CA PHE A 179 8.48 -23.47 25.95
C PHE A 179 9.17 -24.62 26.71
N ALA A 180 8.37 -25.51 27.30
CA ALA A 180 8.86 -26.66 28.05
C ALA A 180 9.82 -27.52 27.20
N ALA A 181 10.98 -27.83 27.75
CA ALA A 181 12.00 -28.66 27.13
C ALA A 181 12.80 -29.42 28.19
N GLY A 182 13.64 -30.37 27.76
CA GLY A 182 14.42 -31.24 28.64
C GLY A 182 13.92 -32.67 28.68
N VAL A 183 14.28 -33.40 29.74
CA VAL A 183 13.94 -34.82 29.92
C VAL A 183 12.43 -35.01 29.84
N ASP A 184 11.99 -36.00 29.06
CA ASP A 184 10.58 -36.39 28.85
C ASP A 184 9.64 -35.28 28.31
N SER A 185 10.18 -34.14 27.88
CA SER A 185 9.37 -33.04 27.30
C SER A 185 8.90 -33.32 25.86
N GLY A 186 9.55 -34.24 25.16
CA GLY A 186 9.38 -34.46 23.73
C GLY A 186 9.89 -33.31 22.84
N ALA A 187 10.45 -32.24 23.41
CA ALA A 187 10.98 -31.09 22.67
C ALA A 187 12.25 -31.48 21.89
N ASN A 188 12.38 -30.98 20.66
CA ASN A 188 13.54 -31.22 19.81
C ASN A 188 14.69 -30.22 20.04
N HIS A 189 14.77 -29.62 21.23
CA HIS A 189 15.82 -28.69 21.64
C HIS A 189 16.07 -28.81 23.15
N PRO A 190 17.28 -28.47 23.64
CA PRO A 190 17.65 -28.70 25.03
C PRO A 190 17.24 -27.57 25.99
N GLY A 191 16.15 -26.84 25.70
CA GLY A 191 15.74 -25.67 26.50
C GLY A 191 16.32 -24.34 26.04
N THR A 192 16.71 -24.25 24.77
CA THR A 192 17.20 -23.01 24.12
C THR A 192 16.13 -21.95 23.82
N LEU A 193 14.84 -22.26 24.03
CA LEU A 193 13.75 -21.32 23.78
C LEU A 193 13.38 -20.58 25.06
N SER A 194 13.26 -19.25 24.98
CA SER A 194 12.88 -18.39 26.09
C SER A 194 11.99 -17.24 25.62
N GLY A 195 11.37 -16.51 26.55
CA GLY A 195 10.63 -15.28 26.26
C GLY A 195 9.30 -15.14 27.01
N ILE A 196 8.42 -14.31 26.47
CA ILE A 196 7.11 -13.96 27.04
C ILE A 196 6.01 -14.52 26.12
N HIS A 197 5.07 -15.27 26.70
CA HIS A 197 3.89 -15.77 26.02
C HIS A 197 2.65 -15.46 26.85
N THR A 198 1.76 -14.63 26.33
CA THR A 198 0.51 -14.25 26.99
C THR A 198 -0.67 -14.77 26.18
N ARG A 199 -1.77 -15.10 26.88
CA ARG A 199 -3.05 -15.45 26.25
C ARG A 199 -4.06 -14.33 26.42
N THR A 200 -5.04 -14.21 25.54
CA THR A 200 -6.17 -13.30 25.74
C THR A 200 -7.05 -13.77 26.91
N PHE A 201 -7.90 -12.88 27.43
CA PHE A 201 -8.82 -13.20 28.53
C PHE A 201 -10.00 -14.07 28.07
N ASP A 202 -10.32 -14.08 26.78
CA ASP A 202 -11.29 -15.02 26.19
C ASP A 202 -10.67 -16.39 25.86
N GLY A 203 -9.36 -16.58 26.12
CA GLY A 203 -8.63 -17.82 25.87
C GLY A 203 -8.33 -18.13 24.40
N GLY A 204 -8.78 -17.31 23.45
CA GLY A 204 -8.72 -17.61 22.01
C GLY A 204 -7.44 -17.18 21.27
N GLY A 205 -6.64 -16.29 21.86
CA GLY A 205 -5.49 -15.67 21.20
C GLY A 205 -4.23 -15.58 22.07
N TYR A 206 -3.14 -15.10 21.47
CA TYR A 206 -1.87 -14.93 22.16
C TYR A 206 -1.07 -13.72 21.68
N ASN A 207 -0.21 -13.20 22.55
CA ASN A 207 0.95 -12.38 22.16
C ASN A 207 2.22 -13.10 22.61
N GLN A 208 3.28 -12.98 21.82
CA GLN A 208 4.51 -13.73 22.06
C GLN A 208 5.73 -12.91 21.66
N TRP A 209 6.69 -12.82 22.57
CA TRP A 209 8.08 -12.50 22.26
C TRP A 209 8.92 -13.71 22.62
N GLN A 210 9.66 -14.25 21.66
CA GLN A 210 10.42 -15.48 21.82
C GLN A 210 11.85 -15.29 21.31
N LEU A 211 12.82 -15.82 22.07
CA LEU A 211 14.21 -15.93 21.72
C LEU A 211 14.57 -17.42 21.59
N ASP A 212 15.45 -17.73 20.66
CA ASP A 212 15.97 -19.08 20.44
C ASP A 212 17.50 -19.02 20.38
N ASP A 213 18.14 -19.53 21.42
CA ASP A 213 19.59 -19.56 21.59
C ASP A 213 20.21 -20.86 21.06
N THR A 214 19.51 -21.57 20.17
CA THR A 214 20.05 -22.76 19.52
C THR A 214 21.34 -22.40 18.77
N GLN A 215 22.42 -23.13 19.05
CA GLN A 215 23.74 -22.84 18.54
C GLN A 215 23.75 -22.72 17.00
N GLY A 216 24.25 -21.59 16.50
CA GLY A 216 24.31 -21.29 15.06
C GLY A 216 22.96 -20.99 14.40
N GLN A 217 21.88 -20.93 15.18
CA GLN A 217 20.50 -20.75 14.71
C GLN A 217 19.76 -19.70 15.55
N LEU A 218 20.48 -18.64 15.94
CA LEU A 218 19.93 -17.56 16.75
C LEU A 218 18.77 -16.90 16.01
N ARG A 219 17.62 -16.79 16.70
CA ARG A 219 16.46 -16.07 16.18
C ARG A 219 15.68 -15.37 17.27
N MET A 220 14.92 -14.38 16.85
CA MET A 220 13.88 -13.75 17.66
C MET A 220 12.56 -13.74 16.90
N ARG A 221 11.45 -13.83 17.63
CA ARG A 221 10.09 -13.73 17.09
C ARG A 221 9.26 -12.82 17.98
N LEU A 222 8.64 -11.81 17.39
CA LEU A 222 7.58 -11.01 18.00
C LEU A 222 6.29 -11.29 17.22
N ALA A 223 5.27 -11.81 17.88
CA ALA A 223 4.09 -12.36 17.23
C ALA A 223 2.81 -12.10 18.00
N THR A 224 1.70 -11.95 17.28
CA THR A 224 0.34 -11.99 17.82
C THR A 224 -0.52 -12.94 16.98
N SER A 225 -1.51 -13.59 17.60
CA SER A 225 -2.50 -14.38 16.87
C SER A 225 -3.36 -13.51 15.94
N GLY A 226 -3.50 -12.21 16.22
CA GLY A 226 -4.25 -11.27 15.40
C GLY A 226 -3.69 -11.20 13.97
N ALA A 227 -4.46 -11.71 13.01
CA ALA A 227 -4.04 -11.89 11.60
C ALA A 227 -2.69 -12.63 11.45
N ALA A 228 -2.35 -13.47 12.43
CA ALA A 228 -1.06 -14.12 12.56
C ALA A 228 0.13 -13.15 12.29
N SER A 229 0.07 -11.92 12.81
CA SER A 229 1.05 -10.87 12.51
C SER A 229 2.36 -11.09 13.26
N GLN A 230 3.50 -11.05 12.56
CA GLN A 230 4.80 -11.42 13.13
C GLN A 230 5.97 -10.62 12.53
N LEU A 231 6.92 -10.26 13.39
CA LEU A 231 8.29 -9.90 13.04
C LEU A 231 9.20 -11.06 13.46
N ASN A 232 9.92 -11.63 12.51
CA ASN A 232 10.93 -12.66 12.75
C ASN A 232 12.31 -12.13 12.36
N LEU A 233 13.33 -12.40 13.19
CA LEU A 233 14.72 -11.97 12.99
C LEU A 233 15.67 -13.16 13.12
N GLY A 234 16.73 -13.18 12.32
CA GLY A 234 17.78 -14.21 12.39
C GLY A 234 17.41 -15.48 11.62
N TYR A 235 17.61 -16.64 12.25
CA TYR A 235 17.38 -17.97 11.65
C TYR A 235 15.89 -18.36 11.71
N LEU A 236 15.17 -18.18 10.61
CA LEU A 236 13.72 -18.37 10.56
C LEU A 236 13.39 -19.87 10.51
N VAL A 237 12.60 -20.36 11.45
CA VAL A 237 12.02 -21.72 11.40
C VAL A 237 10.49 -21.68 11.52
N ALA A 238 9.83 -22.67 10.92
CA ALA A 238 8.42 -22.91 11.15
C ALA A 238 8.19 -23.27 12.63
N GLN A 239 7.17 -22.70 13.28
CA GLN A 239 6.83 -23.03 14.65
C GLN A 239 5.38 -22.67 14.94
N SER A 240 4.60 -23.69 15.28
CA SER A 240 3.20 -23.53 15.69
C SER A 240 3.11 -22.66 16.95
N PRO A 241 2.09 -21.81 17.06
CA PRO A 241 1.87 -21.04 18.28
C PRO A 241 1.77 -21.92 19.53
N GLY A 242 2.45 -21.53 20.61
CA GLY A 242 2.44 -22.26 21.89
C GLY A 242 3.16 -23.60 21.89
N SER A 243 3.85 -23.97 20.79
CA SER A 243 4.67 -25.17 20.74
C SER A 243 6.13 -24.87 21.08
N ALA A 244 6.74 -25.72 21.90
CA ALA A 244 8.19 -25.76 22.10
C ALA A 244 8.93 -26.40 20.90
N GLN A 245 8.23 -27.00 19.93
CA GLN A 245 8.86 -27.69 18.81
C GLN A 245 9.43 -26.72 17.79
N ARG A 246 10.70 -26.94 17.41
CA ARG A 246 11.34 -26.25 16.29
C ARG A 246 10.98 -26.97 14.99
N GLY A 247 10.39 -26.27 14.03
CA GLY A 247 10.08 -26.83 12.71
C GLY A 247 11.20 -26.65 11.69
N GLY A 248 10.87 -26.84 10.42
CA GLY A 248 11.83 -26.72 9.32
C GLY A 248 12.34 -25.29 9.12
N TYR A 249 13.58 -25.18 8.64
CA TYR A 249 14.20 -23.92 8.23
C TYR A 249 13.40 -23.24 7.11
N ARG A 250 13.18 -21.93 7.25
CA ARG A 250 12.40 -21.08 6.32
C ARG A 250 13.25 -19.99 5.66
N GLY A 251 14.41 -19.64 6.21
CA GLY A 251 15.25 -18.57 5.69
C GLY A 251 16.08 -17.87 6.77
N THR A 252 16.91 -16.91 6.37
CA THR A 252 17.71 -16.10 7.29
C THR A 252 17.56 -14.62 6.93
N GLY A 253 17.44 -13.74 7.93
CA GLY A 253 17.29 -12.30 7.73
C GLY A 253 16.20 -11.75 8.64
N PHE A 254 15.34 -10.88 8.10
CA PHE A 254 14.12 -10.47 8.76
C PHE A 254 12.90 -10.80 7.90
N GLU A 255 11.79 -11.15 8.54
CA GLU A 255 10.50 -11.35 7.90
C GLU A 255 9.45 -10.57 8.70
N LEU A 256 8.76 -9.65 8.04
CA LEU A 256 7.53 -9.05 8.53
C LEU A 256 6.36 -9.66 7.76
N ARG A 257 5.45 -10.35 8.45
CA ARG A 257 4.28 -11.01 7.82
C ARG A 257 2.98 -10.76 8.57
N THR A 258 1.89 -10.72 7.83
CA THR A 258 0.52 -10.64 8.36
C THR A 258 -0.46 -11.18 7.30
N ASP A 259 -1.59 -11.74 7.74
CA ASP A 259 -2.70 -12.10 6.85
C ASP A 259 -3.67 -10.91 6.63
N ALA A 260 -3.39 -9.75 7.25
CA ALA A 260 -4.13 -8.51 7.08
C ALA A 260 -3.32 -7.47 6.30
N TRP A 261 -3.63 -6.18 6.47
CA TRP A 261 -2.93 -5.09 5.80
C TRP A 261 -1.55 -4.84 6.41
N ALA A 262 -0.57 -4.53 5.54
CA ALA A 262 0.74 -4.07 5.94
C ALA A 262 0.99 -2.64 5.42
N VAL A 263 1.55 -1.78 6.26
CA VAL A 263 1.95 -0.42 5.90
C VAL A 263 3.38 -0.18 6.36
N VAL A 264 4.26 0.17 5.42
CA VAL A 264 5.58 0.76 5.71
C VAL A 264 5.49 2.25 5.41
N ARG A 265 5.68 3.09 6.44
CA ARG A 265 5.54 4.55 6.33
C ARG A 265 6.73 5.23 7.00
N GLY A 266 7.54 5.92 6.20
CA GLY A 266 8.55 6.85 6.69
C GLY A 266 8.14 8.28 6.34
N GLY A 267 7.82 9.10 7.35
CA GLY A 267 7.41 10.50 7.13
C GLY A 267 8.50 11.38 6.50
N GLU A 268 9.76 10.99 6.69
CA GLU A 268 10.96 11.63 6.13
C GLU A 268 11.50 10.89 4.90
N GLY A 269 10.85 9.79 4.48
CA GLY A 269 11.22 8.95 3.34
C GLY A 269 11.49 7.49 3.68
N VAL A 270 11.67 6.67 2.64
CA VAL A 270 11.92 5.21 2.70
C VAL A 270 13.00 4.85 1.68
N LEU A 271 14.05 4.16 2.14
CA LEU A 271 15.07 3.54 1.28
C LEU A 271 14.84 2.02 1.26
N LEU A 272 14.63 1.46 0.07
CA LEU A 272 14.56 0.02 -0.17
C LEU A 272 15.72 -0.39 -1.06
N THR A 273 16.72 -1.05 -0.48
CA THR A 273 17.97 -1.36 -1.19
C THR A 273 18.42 -2.79 -0.94
N THR A 274 19.11 -3.36 -1.94
CA THR A 274 19.90 -4.60 -1.78
C THR A 274 21.40 -4.33 -1.69
N ALA A 275 21.82 -3.07 -1.62
CA ALA A 275 23.22 -2.69 -1.46
C ALA A 275 23.71 -3.11 -0.07
N ALA A 276 24.72 -3.98 -0.04
CA ALA A 276 25.28 -4.47 1.21
C ALA A 276 26.23 -3.43 1.83
N ARG A 277 26.17 -3.29 3.16
CA ARG A 277 27.20 -2.59 3.94
C ARG A 277 28.15 -3.62 4.54
N ALA A 278 29.45 -3.33 4.51
CA ALA A 278 30.44 -4.21 5.13
C ALA A 278 30.16 -4.33 6.63
N GLY A 279 30.16 -5.55 7.17
CA GLY A 279 30.00 -5.78 8.59
C GLY A 279 31.20 -5.25 9.39
N GLN A 280 30.93 -4.71 10.57
CA GLN A 280 31.93 -4.32 11.57
C GLN A 280 31.57 -4.96 12.92
N GLY A 281 32.02 -6.20 13.13
CA GLY A 281 31.61 -6.99 14.30
C GLY A 281 30.10 -7.26 14.27
N ALA A 282 29.39 -6.85 15.33
CA ALA A 282 27.93 -6.93 15.41
C ALA A 282 27.20 -5.75 14.71
N GLY A 283 27.94 -4.77 14.19
CA GLY A 283 27.38 -3.61 13.48
C GLY A 283 27.62 -3.66 11.97
N VAL A 284 27.18 -2.60 11.28
CA VAL A 284 27.43 -2.36 9.85
C VAL A 284 28.21 -1.07 9.67
N ALA A 285 28.98 -0.98 8.59
CA ALA A 285 29.63 0.25 8.18
C ALA A 285 28.61 1.27 7.62
N SER A 286 28.84 2.55 7.90
CA SER A 286 28.03 3.70 7.46
C SER A 286 26.67 3.85 8.17
N THR A 287 25.88 4.82 7.71
CA THR A 287 24.62 5.25 8.32
C THR A 287 23.44 4.48 7.71
N GLN A 288 22.29 4.51 8.39
CA GLN A 288 21.06 3.84 7.92
C GLN A 288 20.59 4.37 6.56
N MET A 289 20.77 5.66 6.29
CA MET A 289 20.29 6.34 5.08
C MET A 289 21.39 6.51 4.02
N ASP A 290 22.50 5.78 4.14
CA ASP A 290 23.51 5.76 3.11
C ASP A 290 22.95 5.15 1.81
N ALA A 291 22.85 5.98 0.77
CA ALA A 291 22.35 5.64 -0.56
C ALA A 291 23.40 5.87 -1.66
N LEU A 292 24.70 5.74 -1.35
CA LEU A 292 25.80 6.02 -2.29
C LEU A 292 25.66 5.31 -3.65
N GLU A 293 25.21 4.05 -3.67
CA GLU A 293 24.98 3.27 -4.89
C GLU A 293 23.85 3.84 -5.74
N ALA A 294 22.76 4.28 -5.11
CA ALA A 294 21.64 4.94 -5.79
C ALA A 294 22.07 6.31 -6.36
N VAL A 295 22.84 7.09 -5.60
CA VAL A 295 23.44 8.36 -6.05
C VAL A 295 24.33 8.13 -7.27
N GLY A 296 25.19 7.11 -7.24
CA GLY A 296 26.06 6.75 -8.36
C GLY A 296 25.28 6.36 -9.61
N SER A 297 24.25 5.53 -9.45
CA SER A 297 23.39 5.08 -10.54
C SER A 297 22.61 6.24 -11.19
N LEU A 298 22.08 7.17 -10.38
CA LEU A 298 21.39 8.36 -10.88
C LEU A 298 22.32 9.33 -11.59
N LYS A 299 23.57 9.48 -11.13
CA LYS A 299 24.61 10.26 -11.84
C LYS A 299 24.92 9.64 -13.20
N ALA A 300 25.11 8.33 -13.27
CA ALA A 300 25.35 7.65 -14.54
C ALA A 300 24.16 7.81 -15.52
N ALA A 301 22.93 7.70 -15.01
CA ALA A 301 21.73 7.94 -15.81
C ALA A 301 21.64 9.40 -16.30
N GLN A 302 22.01 10.38 -15.47
CA GLN A 302 22.05 11.78 -15.87
C GLN A 302 23.09 12.03 -16.98
N THR A 303 24.30 11.48 -16.84
CA THR A 303 25.35 11.63 -17.88
C THR A 303 24.92 11.03 -19.22
N LEU A 304 24.27 9.86 -19.20
CA LEU A 304 23.74 9.25 -20.42
C LEU A 304 22.67 10.12 -21.08
N ASP A 305 21.70 10.60 -20.30
CA ASP A 305 20.64 11.47 -20.81
C ASP A 305 21.22 12.76 -21.40
N GLU A 306 22.18 13.40 -20.74
CA GLU A 306 22.84 14.62 -21.23
C GLU A 306 23.48 14.38 -22.59
N ALA A 307 24.26 13.30 -22.76
CA ALA A 307 24.90 12.97 -24.02
C ALA A 307 23.89 12.68 -25.16
N LEU A 308 22.82 11.93 -24.88
CA LEU A 308 21.79 11.61 -25.87
C LEU A 308 20.95 12.83 -26.24
N LEU A 309 20.60 13.67 -25.26
CA LEU A 309 19.81 14.88 -25.47
C LEU A 309 20.60 15.95 -26.22
N GLU A 310 21.91 16.07 -26.03
CA GLU A 310 22.74 16.97 -26.84
C GLU A 310 22.68 16.59 -28.33
N SER A 311 22.84 15.30 -28.65
CA SER A 311 22.74 14.80 -30.03
C SER A 311 21.33 14.98 -30.62
N ALA A 312 20.29 14.72 -29.80
CA ALA A 312 18.90 14.94 -30.18
C ALA A 312 18.61 16.41 -30.48
N LYS A 313 19.09 17.34 -29.62
CA LYS A 313 18.95 18.79 -29.83
C LYS A 313 19.62 19.26 -31.10
N ALA A 314 20.81 18.74 -31.43
CA ALA A 314 21.52 19.08 -32.65
C ALA A 314 20.74 18.70 -33.92
N GLN A 315 19.90 17.66 -33.83
CA GLN A 315 19.00 17.20 -34.90
C GLN A 315 17.57 17.73 -34.77
N GLN A 316 17.37 18.79 -33.95
CA GLN A 316 16.06 19.41 -33.70
C GLN A 316 14.98 18.45 -33.17
N ALA A 317 15.37 17.32 -32.59
CA ALA A 317 14.44 16.39 -31.97
C ALA A 317 13.83 16.97 -30.68
N LEU A 318 12.64 16.49 -30.32
CA LEU A 318 11.93 16.94 -29.12
C LEU A 318 12.73 16.61 -27.85
N THR A 319 12.96 17.61 -27.00
CA THR A 319 13.61 17.46 -25.69
C THR A 319 12.89 18.27 -24.63
N SER A 320 13.12 17.95 -23.34
CA SER A 320 12.46 18.63 -22.21
C SER A 320 13.48 19.07 -21.16
N GLU A 321 13.68 20.39 -21.03
CA GLU A 321 14.55 20.96 -20.00
C GLU A 321 13.99 20.74 -18.59
N THR A 322 12.66 20.78 -18.44
CA THR A 322 12.00 20.53 -17.15
C THR A 322 12.18 19.09 -16.68
N ALA A 323 12.19 18.11 -17.59
CA ALA A 323 12.51 16.72 -17.24
C ALA A 323 13.98 16.57 -16.79
N VAL A 324 14.91 17.20 -17.51
CA VAL A 324 16.34 17.19 -17.12
C VAL A 324 16.52 17.83 -15.73
N GLN A 325 15.85 18.96 -15.47
CA GLN A 325 15.92 19.62 -14.17
C GLN A 325 15.34 18.75 -13.05
N ALA A 326 14.20 18.09 -13.27
CA ALA A 326 13.57 17.22 -12.27
C ALA A 326 14.50 16.07 -11.83
N LYS A 327 15.32 15.51 -12.74
CA LYS A 327 16.32 14.49 -12.40
C LYS A 327 17.47 15.06 -11.55
N LYS A 328 17.95 16.27 -11.87
CA LYS A 328 18.96 16.99 -11.08
C LYS A 328 18.46 17.29 -9.67
N ASP A 329 17.22 17.75 -9.56
CA ASP A 329 16.59 18.04 -8.28
C ASP A 329 16.47 16.78 -7.41
N LEU A 330 16.08 15.64 -8.01
CA LEU A 330 16.05 14.35 -7.30
C LEU A 330 17.45 13.95 -6.80
N LEU A 331 18.48 14.06 -7.64
CA LEU A 331 19.86 13.75 -7.26
C LEU A 331 20.32 14.62 -6.07
N ALA A 332 20.04 15.92 -6.12
CA ALA A 332 20.39 16.85 -5.04
C ALA A 332 19.74 16.46 -3.70
N LEU A 333 18.52 15.92 -3.72
CA LEU A 333 17.77 15.50 -2.53
C LEU A 333 18.34 14.23 -1.87
N ILE A 334 19.14 13.43 -2.57
CA ILE A 334 19.71 12.18 -2.04
C ILE A 334 21.24 12.25 -1.87
N ASP A 335 21.93 13.17 -2.55
CA ASP A 335 23.38 13.29 -2.44
C ASP A 335 23.77 14.03 -1.14
N PRO A 336 24.54 13.40 -0.22
CA PRO A 336 24.99 14.05 1.01
C PRO A 336 25.93 15.23 0.79
N LYS A 337 26.52 15.38 -0.40
CA LYS A 337 27.28 16.59 -0.76
C LYS A 337 26.36 17.79 -0.97
N GLU A 338 25.10 17.56 -1.27
CA GLU A 338 24.08 18.58 -1.50
C GLU A 338 23.03 18.60 -0.38
N LYS A 339 21.75 18.27 -0.66
CA LYS A 339 20.62 18.32 0.28
C LYS A 339 20.34 16.97 0.96
N GLY A 340 21.04 15.90 0.57
CA GLY A 340 20.92 14.56 1.13
C GLY A 340 21.60 14.36 2.49
N LYS A 341 21.61 15.40 3.33
CA LYS A 341 22.31 15.42 4.63
C LYS A 341 21.54 16.17 5.69
N HIS A 342 21.82 15.87 6.95
CA HIS A 342 21.41 16.73 8.05
C HIS A 342 22.22 18.04 8.02
N GLU A 343 21.54 19.19 8.02
CA GLU A 343 22.19 20.52 7.99
C GLU A 343 22.71 20.98 9.36
N GLY A 344 22.27 20.31 10.44
CA GLY A 344 22.65 20.66 11.80
C GLY A 344 22.42 19.50 12.77
N ALA A 345 22.57 19.79 14.06
CA ALA A 345 22.43 18.81 15.12
C ALA A 345 21.01 18.23 15.18
N VAL A 346 20.92 16.92 15.41
CA VAL A 346 19.67 16.18 15.59
C VAL A 346 19.56 15.77 17.05
N ASN A 347 18.51 16.21 17.73
CA ASN A 347 18.30 15.91 19.16
C ASN A 347 19.52 16.26 20.05
N GLY A 348 20.23 17.35 19.72
CA GLY A 348 21.41 17.80 20.45
C GLY A 348 22.71 17.04 20.13
N GLN A 349 22.71 16.16 19.13
CA GLN A 349 23.91 15.47 18.64
C GLN A 349 24.32 16.01 17.26
N ASP A 350 25.61 16.27 17.07
CA ASP A 350 26.14 16.66 15.76
C ASP A 350 25.91 15.55 14.73
N ALA A 351 25.31 15.90 13.61
CA ALA A 351 24.96 14.95 12.55
C ALA A 351 26.15 14.68 11.61
N LEU A 352 27.26 14.26 12.19
CA LEU A 352 28.50 13.91 11.50
C LEU A 352 28.84 12.45 11.77
N LYS A 353 29.46 11.79 10.80
CA LYS A 353 29.98 10.43 10.95
C LYS A 353 31.23 10.45 11.80
N ALA A 354 31.50 9.36 12.51
CA ALA A 354 32.77 9.17 13.18
C ALA A 354 33.87 8.77 12.18
N GLN A 355 35.10 9.17 12.47
CA GLN A 355 36.29 8.67 11.79
C GLN A 355 36.40 7.15 11.97
N SER A 356 36.95 6.47 10.95
CA SER A 356 37.08 5.01 10.98
C SER A 356 37.81 4.51 12.23
N GLY A 357 37.19 3.60 12.98
CA GLY A 357 37.75 3.03 14.21
C GLY A 357 37.82 3.98 15.41
N SER A 358 37.21 5.16 15.33
CA SER A 358 37.23 6.19 16.37
C SER A 358 35.82 6.64 16.75
N ARG A 359 35.68 7.36 17.87
CA ARG A 359 34.46 8.10 18.24
C ARG A 359 34.53 9.58 17.88
N GLN A 360 35.69 10.05 17.38
CA GLN A 360 35.86 11.43 16.94
C GLN A 360 35.10 11.66 15.65
N LEU A 361 34.36 12.76 15.59
CA LEU A 361 33.56 13.12 14.41
C LEU A 361 34.46 13.62 13.27
N ASP A 362 34.09 13.26 12.04
CA ASP A 362 34.68 13.78 10.82
C ASP A 362 33.82 14.94 10.29
N ALA A 363 34.35 16.16 10.39
CA ALA A 363 33.68 17.38 9.95
C ALA A 363 33.38 17.40 8.43
N ALA A 364 34.04 16.55 7.63
CA ALA A 364 33.80 16.43 6.21
C ALA A 364 32.75 15.37 5.84
N ALA A 365 32.27 14.59 6.82
CA ALA A 365 31.38 13.45 6.59
C ALA A 365 30.05 13.65 7.32
N PRO A 366 29.06 14.33 6.71
CA PRO A 366 27.74 14.45 7.30
C PRO A 366 26.99 13.11 7.31
N VAL A 367 26.04 12.98 8.23
CA VAL A 367 25.09 11.87 8.25
C VAL A 367 24.04 12.08 7.17
N GLU A 368 23.81 11.04 6.37
CA GLU A 368 22.84 11.05 5.28
C GLU A 368 21.39 11.17 5.79
N LYS A 369 20.56 11.84 4.98
CA LYS A 369 19.10 11.77 5.01
C LYS A 369 18.56 12.04 3.61
N PHE A 370 17.26 11.87 3.38
CA PHE A 370 16.65 12.49 2.21
C PHE A 370 16.30 13.95 2.48
N GLY A 371 16.51 14.80 1.48
CA GLY A 371 16.16 16.22 1.51
C GLY A 371 14.64 16.47 1.48
N ALA A 372 13.86 15.45 1.11
CA ALA A 372 12.40 15.45 1.06
C ALA A 372 11.87 14.02 1.36
N PRO A 373 10.56 13.85 1.62
CA PRO A 373 9.93 12.53 1.80
C PRO A 373 9.92 11.70 0.51
N LEU A 374 11.03 11.02 0.23
CA LEU A 374 11.25 10.23 -0.99
C LEU A 374 11.09 8.73 -0.72
N VAL A 375 10.67 7.99 -1.74
CA VAL A 375 10.86 6.54 -1.79
C VAL A 375 11.93 6.25 -2.83
N VAL A 376 13.10 5.77 -2.37
CA VAL A 376 14.19 5.34 -3.25
C VAL A 376 14.22 3.81 -3.23
N MET A 377 14.14 3.20 -4.41
CA MET A 377 14.29 1.77 -4.59
C MET A 377 15.48 1.50 -5.50
N ASP A 378 16.49 0.81 -4.99
CA ASP A 378 17.68 0.43 -5.76
C ASP A 378 18.06 -1.04 -5.50
N SER A 379 18.78 -1.62 -6.45
CA SER A 379 19.31 -2.97 -6.30
C SER A 379 20.68 -3.06 -6.94
N ALA A 380 21.57 -3.82 -6.30
CA ALA A 380 22.86 -4.19 -6.85
C ALA A 380 22.76 -5.16 -8.05
N SER A 381 21.58 -5.70 -8.34
CA SER A 381 21.36 -6.62 -9.46
C SER A 381 20.09 -6.28 -10.26
N SER A 382 18.94 -6.87 -9.93
CA SER A 382 17.72 -6.75 -10.73
C SER A 382 16.51 -6.41 -9.87
N ILE A 383 15.54 -5.73 -10.49
CA ILE A 383 14.26 -5.38 -9.88
C ILE A 383 13.16 -5.91 -10.82
N ASN A 384 12.16 -6.59 -10.25
CA ASN A 384 11.01 -7.09 -10.98
C ASN A 384 9.71 -6.49 -10.43
N TRP A 385 8.91 -5.86 -11.30
CA TRP A 385 7.59 -5.32 -10.97
C TRP A 385 6.52 -6.15 -11.70
N ALA A 386 6.01 -7.17 -11.02
CA ALA A 386 5.05 -8.11 -11.61
C ALA A 386 3.70 -8.09 -10.87
N SER A 387 2.62 -8.17 -11.65
CA SER A 387 1.25 -8.34 -11.16
C SER A 387 0.49 -9.24 -12.13
N PRO A 388 -0.31 -10.22 -11.67
CA PRO A 388 -1.21 -10.98 -12.53
C PRO A 388 -2.41 -10.16 -13.02
N ALA A 389 -2.66 -9.00 -12.42
CA ALA A 389 -3.69 -8.05 -12.81
C ALA A 389 -3.04 -6.85 -13.54
N SER A 390 -3.51 -5.63 -13.26
CA SER A 390 -2.96 -4.41 -13.85
C SER A 390 -1.85 -3.80 -12.97
N THR A 391 -0.87 -3.18 -13.62
CA THR A 391 0.12 -2.29 -13.00
C THR A 391 -0.10 -0.88 -13.54
N VAL A 392 -0.21 0.13 -12.66
CA VAL A 392 -0.39 1.53 -13.04
C VAL A 392 0.79 2.35 -12.53
N VAL A 393 1.43 3.11 -13.42
CA VAL A 393 2.46 4.10 -13.08
C VAL A 393 1.91 5.47 -13.45
N PHE A 394 1.70 6.32 -12.45
CA PHE A 394 1.20 7.68 -12.61
C PHE A 394 2.19 8.68 -12.01
N THR A 395 2.47 9.74 -12.75
CA THR A 395 3.25 10.88 -12.29
C THR A 395 2.47 12.16 -12.57
N GLY A 396 2.40 13.07 -11.60
CA GLY A 396 1.76 14.38 -11.79
C GLY A 396 2.59 15.37 -12.60
N ALA A 397 3.86 15.02 -12.87
CA ALA A 397 4.81 15.82 -13.62
C ALA A 397 5.53 14.94 -14.66
N GLN A 398 6.83 14.67 -14.53
CA GLN A 398 7.60 13.90 -15.51
C GLN A 398 7.75 12.42 -15.13
N LEU A 399 7.67 11.53 -16.12
CA LEU A 399 8.09 10.12 -16.03
C LEU A 399 9.29 9.91 -16.97
N GLN A 400 10.35 9.27 -16.51
CA GLN A 400 11.57 9.04 -17.29
C GLN A 400 11.98 7.57 -17.22
N TRP A 401 12.32 7.00 -18.37
CA TRP A 401 12.88 5.66 -18.50
C TRP A 401 14.28 5.79 -19.12
N THR A 402 15.32 5.50 -18.33
CA THR A 402 16.71 5.52 -18.79
C THR A 402 17.28 4.11 -18.71
N SER A 403 17.79 3.59 -19.82
CA SER A 403 18.54 2.33 -19.89
C SER A 403 19.91 2.61 -20.50
N GLN A 404 20.98 2.08 -19.90
CA GLN A 404 22.32 2.14 -20.51
C GLN A 404 22.51 1.15 -21.67
N SER A 405 21.57 0.22 -21.80
CA SER A 405 21.52 -0.77 -22.88
C SER A 405 20.12 -0.70 -23.51
N ASP A 406 19.56 -1.83 -23.92
CA ASP A 406 18.31 -1.86 -24.66
C ASP A 406 17.10 -1.50 -23.78
N LEU A 407 16.07 -0.91 -24.41
CA LEU A 407 14.74 -0.71 -23.83
C LEU A 407 13.73 -1.49 -24.68
N HIS A 408 13.08 -2.48 -24.08
CA HIS A 408 12.06 -3.30 -24.75
C HIS A 408 10.66 -3.01 -24.20
N MET A 409 9.72 -2.79 -25.11
CA MET A 409 8.29 -2.69 -24.80
C MET A 409 7.54 -3.73 -25.62
N ALA A 410 6.89 -4.69 -24.95
CA ALA A 410 6.15 -5.76 -25.59
C ALA A 410 4.75 -5.88 -24.97
N ALA A 411 3.74 -6.04 -25.81
CA ALA A 411 2.37 -6.32 -25.41
C ALA A 411 1.80 -7.43 -26.30
N ALA A 412 1.03 -8.34 -25.71
CA ALA A 412 0.38 -9.41 -26.46
C ALA A 412 -0.70 -8.90 -27.43
N PHE A 413 -1.24 -7.70 -27.18
CA PHE A 413 -2.31 -7.10 -27.98
C PHE A 413 -1.88 -5.75 -28.57
N THR A 414 -1.81 -4.70 -27.73
CA THR A 414 -1.59 -3.34 -28.22
C THR A 414 -0.58 -2.59 -27.37
N VAL A 415 0.38 -1.95 -28.05
CA VAL A 415 1.17 -0.86 -27.48
C VAL A 415 0.61 0.44 -28.05
N SER A 416 0.16 1.35 -27.19
CA SER A 416 -0.38 2.66 -27.59
C SER A 416 0.34 3.76 -26.82
N SER A 417 0.74 4.81 -27.53
CA SER A 417 1.33 6.03 -26.98
C SER A 417 0.52 7.22 -27.45
N VAL A 418 0.09 8.06 -26.51
CA VAL A 418 -0.75 9.23 -26.78
C VAL A 418 -0.16 10.44 -26.06
N SER A 419 0.21 11.46 -26.82
CA SER A 419 0.68 12.75 -26.30
C SER A 419 -0.35 13.83 -26.59
N ALA A 420 -0.56 14.75 -25.65
CA ALA A 420 -1.46 15.89 -25.85
C ALA A 420 -0.85 16.99 -26.75
N GLU A 421 0.47 17.19 -26.69
CA GLU A 421 1.16 18.27 -27.40
C GLU A 421 2.04 17.73 -28.53
N ALA A 422 3.07 16.95 -28.21
CA ALA A 422 4.02 16.45 -29.19
C ALA A 422 4.51 15.02 -28.88
N THR A 423 4.88 14.29 -29.94
CA THR A 423 5.55 13.00 -29.87
C THR A 423 6.79 13.06 -30.74
N GLY A 424 7.95 12.65 -30.19
CA GLY A 424 9.20 12.56 -30.93
C GLY A 424 9.77 11.15 -30.89
N LEU A 425 10.31 10.69 -32.02
CA LEU A 425 11.10 9.46 -32.13
C LEU A 425 12.45 9.84 -32.72
N TYR A 426 13.52 9.60 -31.98
CA TYR A 426 14.87 9.94 -32.38
C TYR A 426 15.81 8.76 -32.12
N THR A 427 16.66 8.48 -33.10
CA THR A 427 17.73 7.48 -33.01
C THR A 427 19.03 8.14 -33.45
N HIS A 428 20.06 8.11 -32.61
CA HIS A 428 21.36 8.68 -32.97
C HIS A 428 22.06 7.87 -34.07
N GLU A 429 22.00 6.54 -33.95
CA GLU A 429 22.56 5.56 -34.89
C GLU A 429 21.58 4.37 -35.03
N GLY A 430 21.64 3.62 -36.13
CA GLY A 430 20.81 2.43 -36.38
C GLY A 430 19.48 2.69 -37.11
N GLY A 431 18.97 3.93 -37.05
CA GLY A 431 17.76 4.37 -37.78
C GLY A 431 16.45 3.91 -37.14
N VAL A 432 15.32 4.33 -37.76
CA VAL A 432 13.96 3.99 -37.31
C VAL A 432 13.35 2.93 -38.22
N GLN A 433 12.75 1.89 -37.62
CA GLN A 433 12.04 0.82 -38.32
C GLN A 433 10.57 0.76 -37.89
N ALA A 434 9.66 0.72 -38.84
CA ALA A 434 8.22 0.58 -38.60
C ALA A 434 7.63 -0.48 -39.54
N PHE A 435 7.25 -1.62 -38.98
CA PHE A 435 6.71 -2.76 -39.73
C PHE A 435 5.36 -3.17 -39.17
N ALA A 436 4.36 -3.32 -40.05
CA ALA A 436 3.17 -4.09 -39.75
C ALA A 436 3.33 -5.48 -40.38
N GLY A 437 3.52 -6.52 -39.55
CA GLY A 437 3.63 -7.89 -40.06
C GLY A 437 2.35 -8.37 -40.75
N ASN A 438 1.20 -7.86 -40.29
CA ASN A 438 -0.10 -7.96 -40.94
C ASN A 438 -0.85 -6.65 -40.74
N GLY A 439 -1.68 -6.26 -41.71
CA GLY A 439 -2.45 -5.01 -41.68
C GLY A 439 -1.67 -3.79 -42.21
N PRO A 440 -2.32 -2.62 -42.30
CA PRO A 440 -1.75 -1.43 -42.92
C PRO A 440 -0.81 -0.66 -41.97
N VAL A 441 0.16 0.05 -42.54
CA VAL A 441 0.86 1.16 -41.88
C VAL A 441 0.24 2.46 -42.40
N SER A 442 -0.18 3.36 -41.49
CA SER A 442 -0.77 4.64 -41.86
C SER A 442 -0.04 5.81 -41.19
N LEU A 443 0.33 6.82 -41.98
CA LEU A 443 0.88 8.09 -41.51
C LEU A 443 -0.06 9.21 -41.96
N GLN A 444 -0.53 10.04 -41.04
CA GLN A 444 -1.54 11.06 -41.33
C GLN A 444 -1.24 12.36 -40.57
N ALA A 445 -1.33 13.49 -41.26
CA ALA A 445 -1.37 14.82 -40.68
C ALA A 445 -2.70 15.48 -41.10
N HIS A 446 -3.63 15.63 -40.16
CA HIS A 446 -5.00 16.09 -40.48
C HIS A 446 -5.08 17.61 -40.69
N THR A 447 -4.39 18.36 -39.84
CA THR A 447 -4.38 19.84 -39.86
C THR A 447 -3.02 20.42 -40.23
N GLY A 448 -1.94 19.63 -40.06
CA GLY A 448 -0.57 20.03 -40.32
C GLY A 448 -0.01 19.47 -41.63
N GLN A 449 1.21 19.86 -41.94
CA GLN A 449 1.98 19.30 -43.06
C GLN A 449 2.50 17.90 -42.69
N LEU A 450 2.38 16.97 -43.64
CA LEU A 450 3.16 15.73 -43.62
C LEU A 450 4.41 15.95 -44.48
N GLU A 451 5.59 15.79 -43.90
CA GLU A 451 6.87 15.96 -44.56
C GLU A 451 7.72 14.68 -44.44
N ILE A 452 8.34 14.26 -45.55
CA ILE A 452 9.25 13.11 -45.63
C ILE A 452 10.52 13.59 -46.33
N LEU A 453 11.62 13.66 -45.60
CA LEU A 453 12.92 14.15 -46.09
C LEU A 453 13.98 13.05 -45.96
N ALA A 454 14.89 13.00 -46.94
CA ALA A 454 16.09 12.19 -46.88
C ALA A 454 17.22 12.93 -47.61
N ASP A 455 18.41 12.97 -47.00
CA ASP A 455 19.62 13.54 -47.64
C ASP A 455 20.10 12.73 -48.84
N LYS A 456 19.66 11.46 -48.92
CA LYS A 456 20.00 10.54 -50.02
C LYS A 456 18.78 10.32 -50.90
N GLU A 457 18.29 9.09 -50.95
CA GLU A 457 17.16 8.71 -51.79
C GLU A 457 15.90 8.51 -50.96
N VAL A 458 14.75 8.80 -51.60
CA VAL A 458 13.44 8.39 -51.12
C VAL A 458 12.89 7.40 -52.14
N THR A 459 12.58 6.19 -51.67
CA THR A 459 12.12 5.09 -52.53
C THR A 459 10.71 4.68 -52.12
N VAL A 460 9.76 4.79 -53.05
CA VAL A 460 8.34 4.41 -52.85
C VAL A 460 8.02 3.26 -53.80
N ILE A 461 7.69 2.08 -53.25
CA ILE A 461 7.46 0.86 -54.03
C ILE A 461 6.15 0.21 -53.59
N SER A 462 5.28 -0.07 -54.56
CA SER A 462 4.22 -1.06 -54.43
C SER A 462 4.65 -2.29 -55.24
N VAL A 463 4.85 -3.42 -54.56
CA VAL A 463 5.42 -4.63 -55.20
C VAL A 463 4.40 -5.36 -56.05
N ASN A 464 3.15 -5.44 -55.58
CA ASN A 464 2.11 -6.27 -56.19
C ASN A 464 0.95 -5.47 -56.79
N ASP A 465 0.89 -4.16 -56.55
CA ASP A 465 -0.26 -3.34 -56.90
C ASP A 465 0.21 -1.93 -57.35
N CYS A 466 -0.53 -0.88 -57.03
CA CYS A 466 -0.29 0.47 -57.52
C CYS A 466 0.27 1.44 -56.46
N ILE A 467 0.79 2.56 -56.95
CA ILE A 467 1.09 3.76 -56.17
C ILE A 467 0.11 4.84 -56.63
N GLU A 468 -0.68 5.38 -55.71
CA GLU A 468 -1.60 6.48 -55.98
C GLU A 468 -1.11 7.77 -55.30
N ILE A 469 -0.89 8.82 -56.08
CA ILE A 469 -0.59 10.17 -55.57
C ILE A 469 -1.77 11.07 -55.95
N LYS A 470 -2.51 11.54 -54.93
CA LYS A 470 -3.74 12.33 -55.10
C LYS A 470 -3.59 13.66 -54.37
N ALA A 471 -3.97 14.75 -55.01
CA ALA A 471 -4.07 16.06 -54.39
C ALA A 471 -5.31 16.80 -54.91
N SER A 472 -5.98 17.55 -54.04
CA SER A 472 -7.17 18.34 -54.41
C SER A 472 -6.85 19.63 -55.15
N LYS A 473 -5.61 20.13 -55.04
CA LYS A 473 -5.17 21.37 -55.68
C LYS A 473 -4.11 21.11 -56.75
N LYS A 474 -2.97 20.53 -56.36
CA LYS A 474 -1.78 20.50 -57.20
C LYS A 474 -0.86 19.33 -56.87
N ILE A 475 -0.29 18.70 -57.89
CA ILE A 475 0.83 17.75 -57.77
C ILE A 475 2.01 18.32 -58.57
N VAL A 476 3.20 18.36 -57.97
CA VAL A 476 4.45 18.79 -58.62
C VAL A 476 5.48 17.69 -58.46
N LEU A 477 5.97 17.16 -59.57
CA LEU A 477 7.12 16.27 -59.62
C LEU A 477 8.28 17.06 -60.25
N GLN A 478 9.30 17.38 -59.47
CA GLN A 478 10.41 18.25 -59.88
C GLN A 478 11.74 17.51 -59.71
N ALA A 479 12.59 17.57 -60.75
CA ALA A 479 13.98 17.13 -60.69
C ALA A 479 14.88 18.18 -61.37
N GLY A 480 15.67 18.91 -60.58
CA GLY A 480 16.43 20.06 -61.06
C GLY A 480 15.53 21.11 -61.71
N GLN A 481 15.79 21.45 -62.97
CA GLN A 481 14.98 22.40 -63.75
C GLN A 481 13.85 21.74 -64.56
N SER A 482 13.67 20.42 -64.46
CA SER A 482 12.58 19.71 -65.13
C SER A 482 11.43 19.44 -64.18
N SER A 483 10.19 19.59 -64.63
CA SER A 483 9.00 19.28 -63.83
C SER A 483 7.81 18.78 -64.64
N VAL A 484 6.97 18.01 -63.95
CA VAL A 484 5.63 17.62 -64.36
C VAL A 484 4.67 18.16 -63.30
N THR A 485 3.75 19.03 -63.71
CA THR A 485 2.78 19.67 -62.82
C THR A 485 1.37 19.34 -63.24
N LEU A 486 0.55 18.85 -62.31
CA LEU A 486 -0.89 18.70 -62.46
C LEU A 486 -1.56 19.77 -61.60
N ASP A 487 -2.32 20.67 -62.22
CA ASP A 487 -2.95 21.83 -61.58
C ASP A 487 -4.36 22.04 -62.15
N GLY A 488 -5.39 21.71 -61.36
CA GLY A 488 -6.77 21.70 -61.85
C GLY A 488 -6.98 20.74 -63.04
N GLY A 489 -7.36 21.27 -64.19
CA GLY A 489 -7.54 20.52 -65.45
C GLY A 489 -6.28 20.44 -66.31
N ASP A 490 -5.20 21.13 -65.94
CA ASP A 490 -4.02 21.30 -66.77
C ASP A 490 -2.89 20.35 -66.37
N ILE A 491 -2.18 19.85 -67.37
CA ILE A 491 -0.93 19.09 -67.21
C ILE A 491 0.19 19.89 -67.91
N THR A 492 1.18 20.32 -67.14
CA THR A 492 2.32 21.10 -67.64
C THR A 492 3.63 20.30 -67.54
N PHE A 493 4.32 20.16 -68.66
CA PHE A 493 5.69 19.64 -68.73
C PHE A 493 6.64 20.82 -68.95
N ALA A 494 7.51 21.11 -67.99
CA ALA A 494 8.52 22.16 -68.10
C ALA A 494 9.91 21.53 -68.09
N CYS A 495 10.68 21.68 -69.17
CA CYS A 495 12.08 21.29 -69.21
C CYS A 495 12.86 22.22 -70.15
N PRO A 496 13.98 22.82 -69.71
CA PRO A 496 14.81 23.67 -70.59
C PRO A 496 15.59 22.86 -71.64
N GLY A 497 15.72 21.54 -71.45
CA GLY A 497 16.28 20.62 -72.43
C GLY A 497 15.23 20.07 -73.40
N ASN A 498 15.53 18.92 -74.00
CA ASN A 498 14.62 18.27 -74.96
C ASN A 498 13.53 17.48 -74.24
N PHE A 499 12.26 17.79 -74.54
CA PHE A 499 11.15 16.88 -74.24
C PHE A 499 11.10 15.76 -75.27
N THR A 500 11.54 14.56 -74.90
CA THR A 500 11.60 13.40 -75.81
C THR A 500 10.55 12.37 -75.42
N VAL A 501 9.58 12.10 -76.30
CA VAL A 501 8.60 11.03 -76.13
C VAL A 501 8.98 9.87 -77.07
N LYS A 502 9.28 8.68 -76.52
CA LYS A 502 9.66 7.50 -77.30
C LYS A 502 8.53 6.47 -77.29
N GLY A 503 7.86 6.25 -78.42
CA GLY A 503 6.80 5.26 -78.57
C GLY A 503 6.65 4.74 -80.00
N GLY A 504 6.16 3.51 -80.17
CA GLY A 504 5.93 2.90 -81.50
C GLY A 504 4.78 3.53 -82.30
N LYS A 505 3.90 4.31 -81.65
CA LYS A 505 2.80 5.10 -82.23
C LYS A 505 2.39 6.20 -81.26
N HIS A 506 2.05 7.39 -81.75
CA HIS A 506 1.46 8.47 -80.96
C HIS A 506 0.03 8.69 -81.46
N VAL A 507 -0.92 7.97 -80.86
CA VAL A 507 -2.34 8.08 -81.21
C VAL A 507 -2.96 9.18 -80.35
N PHE A 508 -3.27 10.31 -80.96
CA PHE A 508 -4.22 11.25 -80.40
C PHE A 508 -5.54 10.97 -81.12
N ASP A 509 -6.52 10.42 -80.40
CA ASP A 509 -7.86 10.25 -80.98
C ASP A 509 -8.41 11.61 -81.40
N SER A 510 -9.23 11.61 -82.45
CA SER A 510 -9.98 12.80 -82.87
C SER A 510 -10.75 13.37 -81.68
N GLY A 511 -10.63 14.68 -81.44
CA GLY A 511 -11.28 15.34 -80.31
C GLY A 511 -12.77 15.00 -80.22
N GLY A 512 -13.28 14.90 -78.99
CA GLY A 512 -14.71 14.67 -78.77
C GLY A 512 -15.55 15.73 -79.51
N ASN A 513 -16.32 15.30 -80.51
CA ASN A 513 -17.27 16.16 -81.21
C ASN A 513 -18.41 16.52 -80.26
N LYS A 514 -18.26 17.64 -79.54
CA LYS A 514 -19.43 18.44 -79.21
C LYS A 514 -19.79 19.18 -80.49
N ALA A 515 -20.95 18.90 -81.06
CA ALA A 515 -21.48 19.71 -82.15
C ALA A 515 -21.45 21.16 -81.69
N ALA A 516 -20.73 22.02 -82.41
CA ALA A 516 -20.86 23.45 -82.19
C ALA A 516 -22.34 23.79 -82.36
N GLU A 517 -22.97 24.38 -81.34
CA GLU A 517 -24.23 25.09 -81.53
C GLU A 517 -23.93 26.31 -82.41
N LEU A 518 -23.94 26.08 -83.71
CA LEU A 518 -23.94 27.13 -84.70
C LEU A 518 -25.32 27.81 -84.62
N LEU A 519 -25.33 29.05 -84.14
CA LEU A 519 -26.45 29.97 -84.40
C LEU A 519 -26.78 29.87 -85.90
N LYS A 520 -28.03 29.53 -86.24
CA LYS A 520 -28.49 29.53 -87.64
C LYS A 520 -28.13 30.87 -88.26
N LEU A 521 -27.32 30.84 -89.32
CA LEU A 521 -26.98 32.04 -90.07
C LEU A 521 -28.28 32.71 -90.56
N PRO A 522 -28.37 34.06 -90.52
CA PRO A 522 -29.49 34.78 -91.08
C PRO A 522 -29.67 34.40 -92.55
N ASP A 523 -30.88 33.94 -92.90
CA ASP A 523 -31.28 33.77 -94.29
C ASP A 523 -31.25 35.17 -94.96
N THR A 524 -30.45 35.33 -96.00
CA THR A 524 -30.23 36.61 -96.71
C THR A 524 -31.38 36.97 -97.64
N GLN A 525 -32.45 36.18 -97.68
CA GLN A 525 -33.66 36.50 -98.42
C GLN A 525 -34.63 37.31 -97.55
N VAL A 526 -34.90 38.55 -97.95
CA VAL A 526 -35.98 39.36 -97.36
C VAL A 526 -37.31 38.70 -97.72
N LYS A 527 -37.98 38.14 -96.73
CA LYS A 527 -39.32 37.56 -96.87
C LYS A 527 -40.34 38.69 -96.74
N PHE A 528 -40.87 39.15 -97.88
CA PHE A 528 -41.79 40.28 -97.95
C PHE A 528 -43.23 39.92 -97.56
N TYR A 529 -43.54 38.62 -97.52
CA TYR A 529 -44.84 38.08 -97.16
C TYR A 529 -44.62 37.04 -96.06
N ASP A 530 -45.39 37.13 -94.99
CA ASP A 530 -45.42 36.11 -93.94
C ASP A 530 -46.86 35.77 -93.56
N GLU A 531 -47.07 34.50 -93.21
CA GLU A 531 -48.37 34.00 -92.81
C GLU A 531 -48.14 32.94 -91.72
N ALA A 532 -49.08 32.86 -90.78
CA ALA A 532 -49.16 31.77 -89.81
C ALA A 532 -50.63 31.36 -89.69
N PHE A 533 -50.88 30.07 -89.55
CA PHE A 533 -52.23 29.55 -89.39
C PHE A 533 -52.54 29.39 -87.91
N VAL A 534 -53.73 29.82 -87.49
CA VAL A 534 -54.29 29.50 -86.18
C VAL A 534 -55.51 28.63 -86.39
N LEU A 535 -55.41 27.37 -85.96
CA LEU A 535 -56.43 26.37 -86.16
C LEU A 535 -57.25 26.21 -84.89
N ARG A 536 -58.56 26.38 -85.04
CA ARG A 536 -59.55 26.21 -83.98
C ARG A 536 -60.59 25.18 -84.45
N ASP A 537 -61.15 24.46 -83.50
CA ASP A 537 -62.27 23.58 -83.76
C ASP A 537 -63.57 24.40 -84.01
N PRO A 538 -64.69 23.76 -84.44
CA PRO A 538 -65.95 24.46 -84.67
C PRO A 538 -66.55 25.14 -83.44
N SER A 539 -66.08 24.82 -82.22
CA SER A 539 -66.49 25.46 -80.97
C SER A 539 -65.62 26.67 -80.61
N GLY A 540 -64.55 26.93 -81.36
CA GLY A 540 -63.63 28.05 -81.19
C GLY A 540 -62.38 27.73 -80.36
N GLU A 541 -62.24 26.50 -79.87
CA GLU A 541 -61.08 26.08 -79.07
C GLU A 541 -59.87 25.77 -79.97
N PRO A 542 -58.64 26.16 -79.58
CA PRO A 542 -57.45 25.94 -80.38
C PRO A 542 -57.08 24.45 -80.48
N LEU A 543 -56.76 24.02 -81.69
CA LEU A 543 -56.30 22.67 -82.00
C LEU A 543 -54.80 22.54 -81.67
N ARG A 544 -54.44 21.91 -80.54
CA ARG A 544 -53.06 21.85 -80.01
C ARG A 544 -52.36 20.53 -80.35
N ASP A 545 -51.03 20.57 -80.45
CA ASP A 545 -50.12 19.41 -80.63
C ASP A 545 -50.44 18.49 -81.84
N LEU A 546 -51.24 18.98 -82.79
CA LEU A 546 -51.54 18.24 -84.01
C LEU A 546 -50.42 18.43 -85.04
N PRO A 547 -49.95 17.34 -85.68
CA PRO A 547 -48.98 17.43 -86.75
C PRO A 547 -49.61 18.08 -87.99
N TYR A 548 -48.89 19.05 -88.56
CA TYR A 548 -49.30 19.74 -89.77
C TYR A 548 -48.16 19.76 -90.80
N VAL A 549 -48.54 19.96 -92.06
CA VAL A 549 -47.62 20.28 -93.15
C VAL A 549 -48.11 21.54 -93.84
N ILE A 550 -47.25 22.56 -93.91
CA ILE A 550 -47.46 23.73 -94.77
C ILE A 550 -46.65 23.53 -96.04
N GLU A 551 -47.31 23.60 -97.18
CA GLU A 551 -46.67 23.57 -98.49
C GLU A 551 -46.55 25.00 -99.04
N SER A 552 -45.31 25.38 -99.41
CA SER A 552 -44.95 26.65 -100.06
C SER A 552 -44.04 26.37 -101.25
N SER A 553 -43.80 27.37 -102.11
CA SER A 553 -42.77 27.30 -103.17
C SER A 553 -41.37 26.97 -102.62
N GLY A 554 -41.06 27.37 -101.38
CA GLY A 554 -39.80 27.10 -100.69
C GLY A 554 -39.67 25.69 -100.10
N GLY A 555 -40.69 24.85 -100.24
CA GLY A 555 -40.72 23.47 -99.74
C GLY A 555 -41.78 23.22 -98.68
N LYS A 556 -41.75 22.00 -98.13
CA LYS A 556 -42.71 21.55 -97.10
C LYS A 556 -42.14 21.79 -95.71
N ILE A 557 -42.86 22.55 -94.89
CA ILE A 557 -42.54 22.77 -93.49
C ILE A 557 -43.44 21.84 -92.67
N LYS A 558 -42.80 20.99 -91.85
CA LYS A 558 -43.50 20.07 -90.95
C LYS A 558 -43.32 20.56 -89.52
N GLY A 559 -44.42 20.63 -88.78
CA GLY A 559 -44.42 21.05 -87.39
C GLY A 559 -45.58 20.43 -86.62
N ARG A 560 -45.68 20.78 -85.34
CA ARG A 560 -46.85 20.51 -84.50
C ARG A 560 -47.40 21.84 -84.02
N LEU A 561 -48.72 21.96 -83.94
CA LEU A 561 -49.37 23.21 -83.53
C LEU A 561 -49.03 23.54 -82.07
N GLY A 562 -48.78 24.82 -81.81
CA GLY A 562 -48.52 25.35 -80.48
C GLY A 562 -49.73 25.31 -79.55
N GLU A 563 -49.56 25.80 -78.33
CA GLU A 563 -50.62 25.82 -77.32
C GLU A 563 -51.83 26.68 -77.73
N MET A 564 -51.65 27.62 -78.65
CA MET A 564 -52.74 28.47 -79.16
C MET A 564 -53.30 27.98 -80.50
N GLY A 565 -52.91 26.77 -80.94
CA GLY A 565 -53.28 26.19 -82.23
C GLY A 565 -52.55 26.85 -83.41
N ASP A 566 -51.46 27.54 -83.13
CA ASP A 566 -50.65 28.30 -84.08
C ASP A 566 -49.58 27.42 -84.75
N SER A 567 -49.40 27.61 -86.05
CA SER A 567 -48.27 27.08 -86.80
C SER A 567 -47.06 28.00 -86.69
N GLU A 568 -45.86 27.46 -86.99
CA GLU A 568 -44.70 28.30 -87.28
C GLU A 568 -45.03 29.31 -88.40
N ARG A 569 -44.53 30.54 -88.26
CA ARG A 569 -44.72 31.60 -89.25
C ARG A 569 -43.85 31.31 -90.47
N VAL A 570 -44.49 31.18 -91.62
CA VAL A 570 -43.81 30.91 -92.89
C VAL A 570 -43.68 32.23 -93.63
N GLY A 571 -42.44 32.62 -93.92
CA GLY A 571 -42.17 33.79 -94.76
C GLY A 571 -41.68 33.36 -96.15
N THR A 572 -42.22 34.01 -97.19
CA THR A 572 -41.91 33.77 -98.60
C THR A 572 -41.47 35.08 -99.27
N THR A 573 -40.77 34.98 -100.40
CA THR A 573 -40.23 36.13 -101.12
C THR A 573 -41.24 36.76 -102.12
N ALA A 574 -42.33 36.05 -102.43
CA ALA A 574 -43.43 36.51 -103.27
C ALA A 574 -44.78 36.05 -102.70
N SER A 575 -45.86 36.78 -103.00
CA SER A 575 -47.22 36.39 -102.59
C SER A 575 -47.59 35.08 -103.26
N GLU A 576 -47.91 34.08 -102.44
CA GLU A 576 -48.33 32.76 -102.88
C GLU A 576 -49.38 32.19 -101.93
N GLU A 577 -50.17 31.25 -102.43
CA GLU A 577 -51.18 30.57 -101.61
C GLU A 577 -50.51 29.44 -100.83
N LEU A 578 -50.52 29.54 -99.50
CA LEU A 578 -50.02 28.48 -98.63
C LEU A 578 -51.11 27.43 -98.42
N LYS A 579 -50.74 26.17 -98.64
CA LYS A 579 -51.64 25.05 -98.35
C LYS A 579 -51.24 24.41 -97.03
N LEU A 580 -52.08 24.59 -96.01
CA LEU A 580 -51.96 23.84 -94.76
C LEU A 580 -52.77 22.54 -94.85
N SER A 581 -52.11 21.42 -94.57
CA SER A 581 -52.74 20.12 -94.41
C SER A 581 -52.48 19.60 -93.00
N LEU A 582 -53.55 19.32 -92.26
CA LEU A 582 -53.45 18.61 -91.00
C LEU A 582 -53.28 17.12 -91.27
N GLN A 583 -52.34 16.48 -90.58
CA GLN A 583 -52.15 15.04 -90.68
C GLN A 583 -53.00 14.36 -89.61
N TRP A 584 -54.29 14.16 -89.90
CA TRP A 584 -55.18 13.36 -89.06
C TRP A 584 -55.01 11.88 -89.40
N PHE A 585 -54.99 11.03 -88.37
CA PHE A 585 -54.79 9.59 -88.49
C PHE A 585 -55.85 8.96 -89.41
N LYS A 586 -55.43 7.98 -90.22
CA LYS A 586 -56.34 7.03 -90.88
C LYS A 586 -57.22 6.37 -89.82
N VAL A 587 -58.54 6.44 -89.99
CA VAL A 587 -59.49 5.60 -89.26
C VAL A 587 -59.49 4.25 -89.99
N GLU A 588 -58.94 3.21 -89.35
CA GLU A 588 -59.11 1.82 -89.79
C GLU A 588 -60.15 1.15 -88.86
N GLU A 589 -61.14 0.52 -89.50
CA GLU A 589 -62.07 -0.49 -88.95
C GLU A 589 -61.36 -1.79 -88.60
#